data_AF-A0A4V2RX79-F1
#
_entry.id   AF-A0A4V2RX79-F1
#
_cell.length_a   1.000
_cell.length_b   1.000
_cell.length_c   1.000
_cell.angle_alpha   90.00
_cell.angle_beta   90.00
_cell.angle_gamma   90.00
#
_symmetry.space_group_name_H-M   'P 1'
#
loop_
_entity.id
_entity.type
_entity.pdbx_description
1 polymer ?
#
loop_
_entity_poly.entity_id
_entity_poly.type
_entity_poly.pdbx_seq_one_letter_code
_entity_poly.pdbx_strand_id
1 'polypeptide(L)'
;MQVMQYHIAEDGPKLRDITRDKGGIECHLVRPDQPVVAGFSFTERAVSLWTYTRKTNGQQVWLIEMTVFSPPDAQWYESWVVDAEPTDEQIMTIITNSVEAGSVL
;
A
#
# COMPACT_ATOMS: atom_id res chain seq x y z
N MET A 1 8.97 8.36 11.84
CA MET A 1 8.38 7.77 10.63
C MET A 1 7.30 8.70 10.15
N GLN A 2 7.55 9.41 9.06
CA GLN A 2 6.51 10.19 8.39
C GLN A 2 5.80 9.28 7.40
N VAL A 3 4.48 9.10 7.55
CA VAL A 3 3.67 8.29 6.62
C VAL A 3 2.98 9.24 5.66
N MET A 4 3.24 9.07 4.36
CA MET A 4 2.44 9.75 3.32
C MET A 4 1.48 8.73 2.71
N GLN A 5 0.19 8.97 2.93
CA GLN A 5 -0.88 8.14 2.37
C GLN A 5 -1.26 8.64 0.99
N TYR A 6 -1.28 7.73 0.02
CA TYR A 6 -1.80 8.00 -1.31
C TYR A 6 -3.07 7.16 -1.47
N HIS A 7 -4.23 7.79 -1.29
CA HIS A 7 -5.51 7.17 -1.56
C HIS A 7 -5.66 7.02 -3.07
N ILE A 8 -5.74 5.79 -3.54
CA ILE A 8 -5.98 5.49 -4.95
C ILE A 8 -7.36 4.83 -5.03
N ALA A 9 -8.20 5.39 -5.90
CA ALA A 9 -9.63 5.10 -6.00
C ALA A 9 -9.94 3.65 -6.39
N GLU A 10 -11.24 3.30 -6.36
CA GLU A 10 -11.82 2.01 -6.77
C GLU A 10 -11.22 1.40 -8.05
N ASP A 11 -10.77 2.22 -9.01
CA ASP A 11 -10.18 1.78 -10.30
C ASP A 11 -8.77 2.37 -10.58
N GLY A 12 -8.08 2.92 -9.57
CA GLY A 12 -6.82 3.64 -9.80
C GLY A 12 -5.56 2.75 -9.86
N PRO A 13 -4.51 3.15 -10.60
CA PRO A 13 -3.29 2.36 -10.73
C PRO A 13 -2.48 2.37 -9.42
N LYS A 14 -1.89 1.23 -9.05
CA LYS A 14 -1.04 1.12 -7.86
C LYS A 14 0.07 2.19 -7.88
N LEU A 15 0.48 2.68 -6.70
CA LEU A 15 1.50 3.73 -6.63
C LEU A 15 2.81 3.31 -7.31
N ARG A 16 3.14 2.00 -7.31
CA ARG A 16 4.28 1.48 -8.08
C ARG A 16 4.12 1.65 -9.60
N ASP A 17 2.92 1.51 -10.15
CA ASP A 17 2.66 1.69 -11.58
C ASP A 17 2.81 3.16 -11.97
N ILE A 18 2.31 4.09 -11.13
CA ILE A 18 2.56 5.52 -11.30
C ILE A 18 4.07 5.83 -11.23
N THR A 19 4.77 5.22 -10.27
CA THR A 19 6.22 5.39 -10.05
C THR A 19 7.03 4.90 -11.25
N ARG A 20 6.62 3.77 -11.85
CA ARG A 20 7.19 3.23 -13.08
C ARG A 20 6.88 4.12 -14.27
N ASP A 21 5.60 4.42 -14.51
CA ASP A 21 5.13 5.03 -15.75
C ASP A 21 5.53 6.50 -15.85
N LYS A 22 5.52 7.25 -14.73
CA LYS A 22 5.94 8.66 -14.70
C LYS A 22 7.40 8.85 -14.35
N GLY A 23 7.96 8.00 -13.49
CA GLY A 23 9.31 8.14 -12.95
C GLY A 23 10.37 7.31 -13.68
N GLY A 24 9.97 6.30 -14.46
CA GLY A 24 10.88 5.29 -15.00
C GLY A 24 11.65 4.58 -13.88
N ILE A 25 11.00 4.36 -12.74
CA ILE A 25 11.58 3.72 -11.55
C ILE A 25 10.89 2.38 -11.35
N GLU A 26 11.67 1.30 -11.38
CA GLU A 26 11.16 -0.02 -11.05
C GLU A 26 11.16 -0.24 -9.54
N CYS A 27 10.04 -0.75 -9.03
CA CYS A 27 9.91 -1.16 -7.63
C CYS A 27 10.21 -2.66 -7.51
N HIS A 28 10.98 -3.02 -6.50
CA HIS A 28 11.32 -4.40 -6.16
C HIS A 28 10.38 -4.93 -5.08
N LEU A 29 9.85 -6.14 -5.29
CA LEU A 29 9.04 -6.83 -4.30
C LEU A 29 9.94 -7.32 -3.16
N VAL A 30 9.62 -6.93 -1.93
CA VAL A 30 10.34 -7.39 -0.73
C VAL A 30 9.53 -8.45 0.00
N ARG A 31 8.21 -8.23 0.15
CA ARG A 31 7.30 -9.22 0.74
C ARG A 31 6.08 -9.40 -0.17
N PRO A 32 5.75 -10.64 -0.55
CA PRO A 32 4.57 -10.92 -1.38
C PRO A 32 3.29 -10.64 -0.60
N ASP A 33 2.16 -10.67 -1.31
CA ASP A 33 0.83 -10.46 -0.76
C ASP A 33 0.56 -11.41 0.42
N GLN A 34 0.43 -10.84 1.61
CA GLN A 34 0.01 -11.55 2.81
C GLN A 34 -1.43 -11.20 3.16
N PRO A 35 -2.29 -12.18 3.44
CA PRO A 35 -3.66 -11.91 3.83
C PRO A 35 -3.67 -11.19 5.18
N VAL A 36 -4.39 -10.07 5.25
CA VAL A 36 -4.61 -9.30 6.47
C VAL A 36 -6.04 -9.47 6.89
N VAL A 37 -6.25 -10.20 8.00
CA VAL A 37 -7.59 -10.44 8.55
C VAL A 37 -8.06 -9.18 9.26
N ALA A 38 -8.82 -8.34 8.55
CA ALA A 38 -9.50 -7.19 9.14
C ALA A 38 -11.03 -7.38 9.08
N GLY A 39 -11.55 -8.12 10.05
CA GLY A 39 -12.82 -7.85 10.73
C GLY A 39 -14.16 -7.88 9.98
N PHE A 40 -14.23 -7.89 8.66
CA PHE A 40 -15.50 -7.88 7.93
C PHE A 40 -15.71 -9.16 7.13
N SER A 41 -16.81 -9.87 7.43
CA SER A 41 -17.26 -11.01 6.65
C SER A 41 -17.37 -10.59 5.17
N PHE A 42 -16.72 -11.33 4.27
CA PHE A 42 -16.69 -11.19 2.81
C PHE A 42 -15.66 -10.22 2.19
N THR A 43 -14.96 -9.39 2.96
CA THR A 43 -13.88 -8.56 2.38
C THR A 43 -12.52 -9.22 2.61
N GLU A 44 -11.83 -9.59 1.53
CA GLU A 44 -10.47 -10.11 1.62
C GLU A 44 -9.48 -8.96 1.41
N ARG A 45 -8.49 -8.87 2.29
CA ARG A 45 -7.41 -7.88 2.18
C ARG A 45 -6.08 -8.59 2.09
N ALA A 46 -5.24 -8.15 1.18
CA ALA A 46 -3.89 -8.66 1.02
C ALA A 46 -2.90 -7.50 0.93
N VAL A 47 -1.72 -7.66 1.53
CA VAL A 47 -0.73 -6.59 1.61
C VAL A 47 0.61 -7.05 1.07
N SER A 48 1.20 -6.26 0.18
CA SER A 48 2.58 -6.43 -0.28
C SER A 48 3.46 -5.26 0.14
N LEU A 49 4.75 -5.56 0.33
CA LEU A 49 5.78 -4.57 0.61
C LEU A 49 6.75 -4.49 -0.57
N TRP A 50 6.92 -3.29 -1.09
CA TRP A 50 7.82 -2.98 -2.18
C TRP A 50 8.84 -1.93 -1.77
N THR A 51 9.94 -1.86 -2.52
CA THR A 51 10.96 -0.83 -2.32
C THR A 51 11.53 -0.33 -3.65
N TYR A 52 12.02 0.91 -3.67
CA TYR A 52 12.82 1.42 -4.78
C TYR A 52 13.83 2.44 -4.30
N THR A 53 14.86 2.71 -5.11
CA THR A 53 15.85 3.75 -4.83
C THR A 53 15.54 5.00 -5.65
N ARG A 54 15.42 6.15 -4.98
CA ARG A 54 15.25 7.44 -5.65
C ARG A 54 16.51 7.80 -6.43
N LYS A 55 16.36 8.09 -7.74
CA LYS A 55 17.47 8.54 -8.60
C LYS A 55 18.06 9.89 -8.17
N THR A 56 17.28 10.73 -7.47
CA THR A 56 17.66 12.09 -7.11
C THR A 56 18.63 12.17 -5.93
N ASN A 57 18.50 11.29 -4.94
CA ASN A 57 19.27 11.35 -3.69
C ASN A 57 19.76 9.99 -3.18
N GLY A 58 19.50 8.91 -3.92
CA GLY A 58 19.88 7.55 -3.52
C GLY A 58 19.10 7.01 -2.32
N GLN A 59 18.07 7.71 -1.84
CA GLN A 59 17.28 7.28 -0.71
C GLN A 59 16.44 6.06 -1.08
N GLN A 60 16.46 5.06 -0.22
CA GLN A 60 15.55 3.92 -0.31
C GLN A 60 14.16 4.32 0.19
N VAL A 61 13.15 4.04 -0.62
CA VAL A 61 11.75 4.33 -0.33
C VAL A 61 11.01 3.00 -0.23
N TRP A 62 10.08 2.94 0.69
CA TRP A 62 9.27 1.75 0.96
C TRP A 62 7.81 2.05 0.65
N LEU A 63 7.17 1.12 -0.04
CA LEU A 63 5.78 1.19 -0.47
C LEU A 63 5.02 0.02 0.13
N ILE A 64 4.00 0.33 0.92
CA ILE A 64 3.02 -0.65 1.40
C ILE A 64 1.86 -0.58 0.43
N GLU A 65 1.47 -1.70 -0.17
CA GLU A 65 0.30 -1.77 -1.05
C GLU A 65 -0.71 -2.75 -0.48
N MET A 66 -1.92 -2.28 -0.19
CA MET A 66 -3.04 -3.13 0.19
C MET A 66 -3.96 -3.29 -1.02
N THR A 67 -4.28 -4.54 -1.33
CA THR A 67 -5.35 -4.91 -2.24
C THR A 67 -6.57 -5.29 -1.41
N VAL A 68 -7.70 -4.65 -1.69
CA VAL A 68 -8.97 -5.00 -1.06
C VAL A 68 -9.89 -5.59 -2.10
N PHE A 69 -10.39 -6.78 -1.83
CA PHE A 69 -11.34 -7.48 -2.67
C PHE A 69 -12.69 -7.53 -1.95
N SER A 70 -13.69 -6.88 -2.55
CA SER A 70 -15.07 -6.89 -2.08
C SER A 70 -15.97 -7.46 -3.19
N PRO A 71 -16.43 -8.71 -3.04
CA PRO A 71 -17.35 -9.32 -4.00
C PRO A 71 -18.66 -8.53 -4.12
N PRO A 72 -19.31 -8.51 -5.31
CA PRO A 72 -18.96 -9.26 -6.51
C PRO A 72 -17.92 -8.60 -7.43
N ASP A 73 -17.74 -7.27 -7.38
CA ASP A 73 -17.13 -6.54 -8.50
C ASP A 73 -16.08 -5.48 -8.11
N ALA A 74 -15.83 -5.25 -6.82
CA ALA A 74 -14.96 -4.15 -6.39
C ALA A 74 -13.58 -4.66 -5.94
N GLN A 75 -12.55 -4.24 -6.65
CA GLN A 75 -11.16 -4.39 -6.23
C GLN A 75 -10.49 -3.02 -6.22
N TRP A 76 -10.16 -2.51 -5.03
CA TRP A 76 -9.43 -1.24 -4.91
C TRP A 76 -8.06 -1.45 -4.26
N TYR A 77 -7.22 -0.43 -4.42
CA TYR A 77 -5.84 -0.45 -3.93
C TYR A 77 -5.56 0.75 -3.05
N GLU A 78 -4.99 0.51 -1.88
CA GLU A 78 -4.44 1.56 -1.03
C GLU A 78 -2.92 1.47 -1.02
N SER A 79 -2.23 2.61 -1.08
CA SER A 79 -0.77 2.65 -1.07
C SER A 79 -0.25 3.67 -0.07
N TRP A 80 0.78 3.29 0.68
CA TRP A 80 1.47 4.16 1.63
C TRP A 80 2.96 4.20 1.32
N VAL A 81 3.55 5.39 1.47
CA VAL A 81 4.99 5.60 1.39
C VAL A 81 5.54 5.77 2.79
N VAL A 82 6.59 5.01 3.12
CA VAL A 82 7.33 5.14 4.37
C VAL A 82 8.83 5.32 4.11
N ASP A 83 9.47 6.01 5.06
CA ASP A 83 10.87 6.48 4.98
C ASP A 83 11.90 5.43 5.43
N ALA A 84 11.46 4.36 6.08
CA ALA A 84 12.26 3.25 6.56
C ALA A 84 11.51 1.92 6.34
N GLU A 85 12.23 0.79 6.35
CA GLU A 85 11.58 -0.53 6.25
C GLU A 85 10.60 -0.73 7.41
N PRO A 86 9.30 -0.94 7.13
CA PRO A 86 8.33 -1.10 8.20
C PRO A 86 8.32 -2.54 8.74
N THR A 87 8.12 -2.68 10.05
CA THR A 87 7.82 -3.98 10.67
C THR A 87 6.38 -4.40 10.41
N ASP A 88 6.05 -5.67 10.59
CA ASP A 88 4.68 -6.16 10.41
C ASP A 88 3.69 -5.43 11.33
N GLU A 89 4.07 -5.17 12.59
CA GLU A 89 3.27 -4.38 13.53
C GLU A 89 3.01 -2.94 13.03
N GLN A 90 4.03 -2.31 12.43
CA GLN A 90 3.89 -0.97 11.86
C GLN A 90 3.01 -0.97 10.62
N ILE A 91 3.15 -1.97 9.74
CA ILE A 91 2.28 -2.17 8.56
C ILE A 91 0.82 -2.30 9.02
N MET A 92 0.56 -3.16 10.00
CA MET A 92 -0.78 -3.36 10.56
C MET A 92 -1.36 -2.10 11.21
N THR A 93 -0.53 -1.33 11.91
CA THR A 93 -0.94 -0.06 12.51
C THR A 93 -1.32 0.97 11.44
N ILE A 94 -0.53 1.09 10.37
CA ILE A 94 -0.79 2.01 9.25
C ILE A 94 -2.13 1.66 8.58
N ILE A 95 -2.36 0.37 8.29
CA ILE A 95 -3.58 -0.10 7.64
C ILE A 95 -4.80 0.11 8.54
N THR A 96 -4.71 -0.26 9.82
CA THR A 96 -5.82 -0.14 10.77
C THR A 96 -6.25 1.32 10.95
N ASN A 97 -5.29 2.22 11.15
CA ASN A 97 -5.57 3.66 11.28
C ASN A 97 -6.21 4.25 10.01
N SER A 98 -5.80 3.78 8.82
CA SER A 98 -6.40 4.19 7.54
C SER A 98 -7.88 3.78 7.44
N VAL A 99 -8.16 2.52 7.78
CA VAL A 99 -9.52 1.94 7.71
C VAL A 99 -10.46 2.64 8.69
N GLU A 100 -9.99 2.92 9.91
CA GLU A 100 -10.76 3.68 10.90
C GLU A 100 -11.00 5.12 10.45
N ALA A 101 -10.00 5.78 9.85
CA ALA A 101 -10.15 7.14 9.32
C ALA A 101 -11.11 7.20 8.11
N GLY A 102 -11.15 6.16 7.28
CA GLY A 102 -12.07 6.04 6.14
C GLY A 102 -13.51 5.67 6.53
N SER A 103 -13.74 5.16 7.75
CA SER A 103 -15.07 4.80 8.26
C SER A 103 -15.86 5.99 8.85
N VAL A 104 -15.33 7.22 8.75
CA VAL A 104 -15.94 8.46 9.28
C VAL A 104 -16.63 9.29 8.18
N LEU A 105 -16.91 8.71 7.00
CA LEU A 105 -17.65 9.38 5.93
C LEU A 105 -19.00 8.71 5.65
#